data_AF-A0A2V9XUP1-F1
#
_entry.id   AF-A0A2V9XUP1-F1
#
_cell.length_a   1.000
_cell.length_b   1.000
_cell.length_c   1.000
_cell.angle_alpha   90.00
_cell.angle_beta   90.00
_cell.angle_gamma   90.00
#
_symmetry.space_group_name_H-M   'P 1'
#
loop_
_entity.id
_entity.type
_entity.pdbx_description
1 polymer ?
#
loop_
_entity_poly.entity_id
_entity_poly.type
_entity_poly.pdbx_seq_one_letter_code
_entity_poly.pdbx_strand_id
1 'polypeptide(L)'
;MKVHKGEGFGVLVNLPPEDGFASYTADLYNPAGKKEWSRQIATASHEDTRQIYVQGHNLESGNYTLVVNGITPAGESKELSRHPIDVQIQN
;
A
#
# COMPACT_ATOMS: atom_id res chain seq x y z
N MET A 1 6.60 -12.11 5.86
CA MET A 1 5.51 -12.84 5.20
C MET A 1 6.10 -13.71 4.10
N LYS A 2 5.55 -14.91 3.88
CA LYS A 2 6.01 -15.83 2.83
C LYS A 2 5.12 -15.65 1.60
N VAL A 3 5.72 -15.43 0.44
CA VAL A 3 4.99 -15.19 -0.82
C VAL A 3 5.60 -16.06 -1.91
N HIS A 4 4.80 -16.71 -2.75
CA HIS A 4 5.35 -17.45 -3.89
C HIS A 4 5.77 -16.49 -5.01
N LYS A 5 6.77 -16.89 -5.80
CA LYS A 5 7.21 -16.09 -6.95
C LYS A 5 6.03 -15.85 -7.92
N GLY A 6 5.73 -14.58 -8.18
CA GLY A 6 4.61 -14.16 -9.02
C GLY A 6 3.25 -14.07 -8.31
N GLU A 7 3.17 -14.51 -7.05
CA GLU A 7 1.97 -14.37 -6.22
C GLU A 7 1.97 -12.99 -5.56
N GLY A 8 0.81 -12.33 -5.58
CA GLY A 8 0.62 -11.08 -4.85
C GLY A 8 0.37 -11.31 -3.37
N PHE A 9 0.33 -10.24 -2.60
CA PHE A 9 -0.08 -10.30 -1.19
C PHE A 9 -1.09 -9.22 -0.86
N GLY A 10 -1.99 -9.53 0.08
CA GLY A 10 -2.94 -8.58 0.64
C GLY A 10 -2.36 -7.91 1.88
N VAL A 11 -2.43 -6.58 1.94
CA VAL A 11 -2.12 -5.81 3.15
C VAL A 11 -3.38 -5.12 3.63
N LEU A 12 -3.72 -5.34 4.90
CA LEU A 12 -4.79 -4.59 5.54
C LEU A 12 -4.24 -3.22 5.94
N VAL A 13 -4.86 -2.17 5.40
CA VAL A 13 -4.53 -0.79 5.73
C VAL A 13 -5.75 -0.12 6.33
N ASN A 14 -5.52 0.74 7.32
CA ASN A 14 -6.59 1.53 7.91
C ASN A 14 -6.69 2.85 7.17
N LEU A 15 -7.87 3.14 6.64
CA LEU A 15 -8.20 4.38 5.95
C LEU A 15 -9.17 5.16 6.86
N PRO A 16 -8.76 6.32 7.38
CA PRO A 16 -9.66 7.12 8.21
C PRO A 16 -10.89 7.56 7.39
N PRO A 17 -12.06 7.73 8.02
CA PRO A 17 -13.26 8.21 7.36
C PRO A 17 -13.09 9.63 6.76
N GLU A 18 -13.83 9.88 5.69
CA GLU A 18 -13.60 10.83 4.57
C GLU A 18 -13.62 12.34 4.89
N ASP A 19 -13.39 12.78 6.13
CA ASP A 19 -13.64 14.18 6.51
C ASP A 19 -12.61 15.20 5.96
N GLY A 20 -11.62 14.76 5.17
CA GLY A 20 -10.60 15.65 4.59
C GLY A 20 -9.82 15.16 3.37
N PHE A 21 -10.13 13.97 2.84
CA PHE A 21 -9.41 13.39 1.71
C PHE A 21 -10.35 13.09 0.54
N ALA A 22 -9.95 13.48 -0.66
CA ALA A 22 -10.66 13.20 -1.92
C ALA A 22 -10.29 11.83 -2.51
N SER A 23 -9.10 11.32 -2.21
CA SER A 23 -8.69 9.95 -2.55
C SER A 23 -7.54 9.50 -1.64
N TYR A 24 -7.20 8.21 -1.68
CA TYR A 24 -6.01 7.67 -1.04
C TYR A 24 -5.07 7.08 -2.09
N THR A 25 -3.78 7.02 -1.81
CA THR A 25 -2.80 6.25 -2.58
C THR A 25 -2.09 5.28 -1.68
N ALA A 26 -1.85 4.08 -2.18
CA ALA A 26 -0.99 3.08 -1.56
C ALA A 26 0.25 2.95 -2.44
N ASP A 27 1.40 3.34 -1.92
CA ASP A 27 2.69 3.34 -2.59
C ASP A 27 3.60 2.31 -1.90
N LEU A 28 4.04 1.30 -2.64
CA LEU A 28 4.95 0.28 -2.15
C LEU A 28 6.38 0.63 -2.54
N TYR A 29 7.23 0.70 -1.53
CA TYR A 29 8.66 0.93 -1.67
C TYR A 29 9.39 -0.39 -1.48
N ASN A 30 10.31 -0.68 -2.40
CA ASN A 30 11.17 -1.84 -2.33
C ASN A 30 12.31 -1.63 -1.31
N PRO A 31 13.10 -2.67 -0.99
CA PRO A 31 14.19 -2.57 -0.01
C PRO A 31 15.29 -1.55 -0.39
N ALA A 32 15.39 -1.18 -1.67
CA ALA A 32 16.28 -0.13 -2.15
C ALA A 32 15.70 1.29 -1.98
N GLY A 33 14.49 1.42 -1.41
CA GLY A 33 13.80 2.70 -1.21
C GLY A 33 13.14 3.25 -2.47
N LYS A 34 13.06 2.47 -3.55
CA LYS A 34 12.41 2.88 -4.80
C LYS A 34 10.93 2.49 -4.77
N LYS A 35 10.07 3.39 -5.23
CA LYS A 35 8.66 3.05 -5.45
C LYS A 35 8.54 2.05 -6.60
N GLU A 36 8.08 0.85 -6.26
CA GLU A 36 7.95 -0.26 -7.21
C GLU A 36 6.50 -0.47 -7.65
N TRP A 37 5.55 -0.10 -6.79
CA TRP A 37 4.13 -0.21 -7.07
C TRP A 37 3.37 0.96 -6.46
N SER A 38 2.30 1.38 -7.13
CA SER A 38 1.40 2.40 -6.60
C SER A 38 -0.02 2.15 -7.07
N ARG A 39 -0.99 2.37 -6.19
CA ARG A 39 -2.41 2.25 -6.52
C ARG A 39 -3.23 3.35 -5.87
N GLN A 40 -4.07 3.99 -6.66
CA GLN A 40 -5.08 4.91 -6.14
C GLN A 40 -6.28 4.13 -5.60
N ILE A 41 -6.80 4.60 -4.47
CA ILE A 41 -7.92 4.03 -3.73
C ILE A 41 -8.96 5.14 -3.61
N ALA A 42 -10.18 4.87 -4.09
CA ALA A 42 -11.30 5.80 -3.92
C ALA A 42 -11.74 5.81 -2.45
N THR A 43 -12.16 6.98 -1.95
CA THR A 43 -12.61 7.17 -0.56
C THR A 43 -14.02 6.60 -0.29
N ALA A 44 -14.77 6.23 -1.33
CA ALA A 44 -16.19 5.89 -1.33
C ALA A 44 -16.61 4.63 -0.53
N SER A 45 -15.82 4.19 0.45
CA SER A 45 -16.13 3.05 1.31
C SER A 45 -16.05 3.52 2.76
N HIS A 46 -17.17 3.48 3.49
CA HIS A 46 -17.27 3.69 4.94
C HIS A 46 -16.53 2.62 5.77
N GLU A 47 -15.59 1.89 5.16
CA GLU A 47 -14.83 0.84 5.82
C GLU A 47 -13.52 1.43 6.32
N ASP A 48 -13.34 1.43 7.64
CA ASP A 48 -12.11 1.91 8.28
C ASP A 48 -10.88 1.08 7.91
N THR A 49 -11.06 -0.16 7.47
CA THR A 49 -9.99 -1.07 7.07
C THR A 49 -10.23 -1.60 5.66
N ARG A 50 -9.25 -1.44 4.77
CA ARG A 50 -9.30 -1.94 3.41
C ARG A 50 -8.15 -2.90 3.13
N GLN A 51 -8.44 -3.98 2.43
CA GLN A 51 -7.39 -4.88 1.93
C GLN A 51 -6.85 -4.38 0.59
N ILE A 52 -5.56 -4.06 0.55
CA ILE A 52 -4.85 -3.66 -0.66
C ILE A 52 -4.08 -4.87 -1.20
N TYR A 53 -4.46 -5.31 -2.39
CA TYR A 53 -3.77 -6.39 -3.09
C TYR A 53 -2.63 -5.81 -3.94
N VAL A 54 -1.40 -6.17 -3.55
CA VAL A 54 -0.17 -5.87 -4.28
C VAL A 54 0.10 -7.03 -5.22
N GLN A 55 0.24 -6.75 -6.52
CA GLN A 55 0.57 -7.77 -7.51
C GLN A 55 2.06 -8.13 -7.47
N GLY A 56 2.39 -9.41 -7.40
CA GLY A 56 3.72 -9.90 -7.11
C GLY A 56 4.67 -10.06 -8.29
N HIS A 57 4.43 -9.41 -9.43
CA HIS A 57 5.16 -9.67 -10.67
C HIS A 57 6.69 -9.50 -10.56
N ASN A 58 7.16 -8.60 -9.70
CA ASN A 58 8.58 -8.31 -9.51
C ASN A 58 9.01 -8.31 -8.04
N LEU A 59 8.28 -9.01 -7.16
CA LEU A 59 8.65 -9.05 -5.75
C LEU A 59 9.91 -9.90 -5.54
N GLU A 60 10.80 -9.38 -4.71
CA GLU A 60 12.03 -10.02 -4.27
C GLU A 60 11.96 -10.27 -2.77
N SER A 61 12.86 -11.08 -2.22
CA SER A 61 12.98 -11.21 -0.77
C SER A 61 13.61 -9.95 -0.19
N GLY A 62 12.97 -9.34 0.80
CA GLY A 62 13.48 -8.15 1.46
C GLY A 62 12.42 -7.37 2.24
N ASN A 63 12.83 -6.23 2.80
CA ASN A 63 11.93 -5.35 3.55
C ASN A 63 11.28 -4.31 2.64
N TYR A 64 9.99 -4.50 2.39
CA TYR A 64 9.16 -3.55 1.67
C TYR A 64 8.46 -2.62 2.66
N THR A 65 8.12 -1.42 2.21
CA THR A 65 7.30 -0.49 3.00
C THR A 65 6.11 -0.06 2.17
N LEU A 66 4.90 -0.40 2.62
CA LEU A 66 3.68 0.14 2.05
C LEU A 66 3.31 1.42 2.78
N VAL A 67 3.32 2.54 2.06
CA VAL A 67 2.93 3.84 2.57
C VAL A 67 1.55 4.18 2.03
N VAL A 68 0.65 4.57 2.92
CA VAL A 68 -0.68 5.04 2.55
C VAL A 68 -0.72 6.54 2.73
N ASN A 69 -1.04 7.24 1.65
CA ASN A 69 -1.17 8.69 1.62
C ASN A 69 -2.64 9.06 1.37
N GLY A 70 -3.17 10.01 2.12
CA GLY A 70 -4.43 10.69 1.83
C GLY A 70 -4.17 11.88 0.93
N ILE A 71 -4.91 11.99 -0.16
CA ILE A 71 -4.88 13.11 -1.09
C ILE A 71 -6.04 14.03 -0.77
N THR A 72 -5.75 15.26 -0.37
CA THR A 72 -6.79 16.27 -0.09
C THR A 72 -7.48 16.70 -1.39
N PRO A 73 -8.67 17.32 -1.31
CA PRO A 73 -9.31 17.94 -2.48
C PRO A 73 -8.45 19.01 -3.18
N ALA A 74 -7.49 19.60 -2.46
CA ALA A 74 -6.50 20.54 -3.00
C ALA A 74 -5.33 19.84 -3.74
N GLY A 75 -5.29 18.51 -3.73
CA GLY A 75 -4.23 17.70 -4.35
C GLY A 75 -3.00 17.48 -3.47
N GLU A 76 -3.05 17.86 -2.19
CA GLU A 76 -1.94 17.64 -1.26
C GLU A 76 -1.93 16.20 -0.75
N SER A 77 -0.77 15.56 -0.76
CA SER A 77 -0.59 14.22 -0.18
C SER A 77 -0.16 14.32 1.28
N LYS A 78 -0.82 13.53 2.13
CA LYS A 78 -0.50 13.40 3.55
C LYS A 78 -0.32 11.95 3.90
N GLU A 79 0.86 11.59 4.41
CA GLU A 79 1.08 10.23 4.92
C GLU A 79 0.13 9.95 6.09
N LEU A 80 -0.60 8.84 5.99
CA LEU A 80 -1.55 8.38 7.00
C LEU A 80 -0.97 7.22 7.80
N SER A 81 -0.38 6.26 7.09
CA SER A 81 0.19 5.08 7.70
C SER A 81 1.34 4.51 6.89
N ARG A 82 2.20 3.76 7.58
CA ARG A 82 3.32 3.03 7.01
C ARG A 82 3.31 1.61 7.54
N HIS A 83 3.37 0.64 6.65
CA HIS A 83 3.33 -0.78 6.97
C HIS A 83 4.62 -1.43 6.48
N PRO A 84 5.59 -1.70 7.39
CA PRO A 84 6.77 -2.47 7.03
C PRO A 84 6.38 -3.93 6.79
N ILE A 85 6.85 -4.48 5.68
CA ILE A 85 6.50 -5.81 5.20
C ILE A 85 7.80 -6.52 4.87
N ASP A 86 8.20 -7.45 5.73
CA ASP A 86 9.22 -8.42 5.36
C ASP A 86 8.61 -9.38 4.33
N VAL A 87 9.13 -9.42 3.11
CA VAL A 87 8.74 -10.37 2.06
C VAL A 87 9.82 -11.43 1.96
N GLN A 88 9.41 -12.69 2.01
CA GLN A 88 10.28 -13.85 1.84
C GLN A 88 9.73 -14.65 0.66
N ILE A 89 10.38 -14.55 -0.49
CA ILE A 89 9.98 -15.29 -1.68
C ILE A 89 10.32 -16.76 -1.47
N GLN A 90 9.30 -17.61 -1.49
CA GLN A 90 9.48 -19.06 -1.46
C GLN A 90 9.56 -19.57 -2.89
N ASN A 91 10.54 -20.45 -3.12
CA ASN A 91 10.82 -21.10 -4.39
C ASN A 91 10.26 -22.51 -4.43
#